data_AF-A0A8T5EPR1-F1
#
_entry.id   AF-A0A8T5EPR1-F1
#
_cell.length_a   1.000
_cell.length_b   1.000
_cell.length_c   1.000
_cell.angle_alpha   90.00
_cell.angle_beta   90.00
_cell.angle_gamma   90.00
#
_symmetry.space_group_name_H-M   'P 1'
#
loop_
_entity.id
_entity.type
_entity.pdbx_description
1 polymer ?
#
loop_
_entity_poly.entity_id
_entity_poly.type
_entity_poly.pdbx_seq_one_letter_code
_entity_poly.pdbx_strand_id
1 'polypeptide(L)'
;DDGWYGPEGGGHANMDANEWLDSNQGNDNIHYAVPNDYLICSGISEFDPVEDWPSNCGTGFEDPIFGINWRHYTYIAPEYGSNENHTGYIWTIDTTDPALPFLVSKWKLPGEGMKGNGSHPQHWIPGGYIFSPHNGDTGPSGHVYYTHYHAGAWATDHGQIWDEIVWENGQPEPERGFQAISQLAETHTIGYFLPAGPPWIDNASDVLGYDMADCWASCMIPFDWGLQYDPRGFVFVSDMVSGVYVVQFDEDYDPRFDYPPLWSIE
;
A
#
# COMPACT_ATOMS: atom_id res chain seq x y z
N ASP A 1 20.15 -11.45 -21.98
CA ASP A 1 19.16 -11.77 -20.93
C ASP A 1 18.31 -10.55 -20.79
N ASP A 2 17.35 -10.46 -21.71
CA ASP A 2 16.59 -9.25 -22.02
C ASP A 2 15.21 -9.36 -21.34
N GLY A 3 15.20 -9.98 -20.17
CA GLY A 3 14.00 -10.16 -19.37
C GLY A 3 13.62 -8.85 -18.71
N TRP A 4 12.32 -8.67 -18.48
CA TRP A 4 11.76 -7.59 -17.67
C TRP A 4 12.60 -7.35 -16.41
N TYR A 5 13.02 -8.40 -15.70
CA TYR A 5 13.80 -8.35 -14.45
C TYR A 5 15.33 -8.20 -14.60
N GLY A 6 15.86 -7.84 -15.77
CA GLY A 6 17.29 -7.53 -15.93
C GLY A 6 17.64 -6.13 -15.40
N PRO A 7 18.90 -5.84 -15.04
CA PRO A 7 19.33 -4.48 -14.66
C PRO A 7 19.16 -3.44 -15.80
N GLU A 8 18.99 -3.91 -17.04
CA GLU A 8 18.69 -3.09 -18.23
C GLU A 8 17.22 -3.28 -18.71
N GLY A 9 16.44 -4.12 -18.03
CA GLY A 9 15.01 -4.33 -18.28
C GLY A 9 14.20 -3.48 -17.31
N GLY A 10 13.06 -2.93 -17.75
CA GLY A 10 12.21 -2.06 -16.92
C GLY A 10 11.66 -2.69 -15.63
N GLY A 11 11.93 -3.95 -15.33
CA GLY A 11 11.37 -4.70 -14.20
C GLY A 11 11.92 -4.34 -12.83
N HIS A 12 12.91 -3.45 -12.74
CA HIS A 12 13.26 -2.79 -11.48
C HIS A 12 12.71 -1.36 -11.40
N ALA A 13 11.73 -1.00 -12.23
CA ALA A 13 11.15 0.34 -12.27
C ALA A 13 12.22 1.45 -12.36
N ASN A 14 13.25 1.18 -13.18
CA ASN A 14 14.36 2.10 -13.42
C ASN A 14 15.25 2.40 -12.18
N MET A 15 15.13 1.61 -11.10
CA MET A 15 16.05 1.57 -9.97
C MET A 15 17.26 0.68 -10.25
N ASP A 16 18.35 0.90 -9.52
CA ASP A 16 19.49 -0.01 -9.57
C ASP A 16 19.21 -1.32 -8.80
N ALA A 17 19.94 -2.38 -9.16
CA ALA A 17 19.76 -3.69 -8.56
C ALA A 17 20.09 -3.74 -7.06
N ASN A 18 20.95 -2.85 -6.56
CA ASN A 18 21.27 -2.81 -5.13
C ASN A 18 20.10 -2.22 -4.35
N GLU A 19 19.41 -1.22 -4.90
CA GLU A 19 18.20 -0.65 -4.30
C GLU A 19 17.03 -1.63 -4.40
N TRP A 20 16.81 -2.24 -5.57
CA TRP A 20 15.73 -3.20 -5.77
C TRP A 20 15.88 -4.46 -4.90
N LEU A 21 17.11 -4.97 -4.72
CA LEU A 21 17.39 -6.20 -3.96
C LEU A 21 18.05 -5.92 -2.60
N ASP A 22 17.88 -4.71 -2.03
CA ASP A 22 18.45 -4.40 -0.72
C ASP A 22 17.81 -5.23 0.39
N SER A 23 18.45 -6.34 0.74
CA SER A 23 18.06 -7.19 1.86
C SER A 23 17.95 -6.44 3.20
N ASN A 24 18.61 -5.28 3.38
CA ASN A 24 18.45 -4.44 4.58
C ASN A 24 17.12 -3.71 4.63
N GLN A 25 16.45 -3.56 3.48
CA GLN A 25 15.10 -3.01 3.35
C GLN A 25 14.03 -4.10 3.27
N GLY A 26 14.41 -5.37 3.42
CA GLY A 26 13.47 -6.49 3.33
C GLY A 26 13.04 -6.79 1.89
N ASN A 27 13.90 -6.53 0.91
CA ASN A 27 13.64 -6.86 -0.48
C ASN A 27 14.26 -8.23 -0.84
N ASP A 28 13.46 -9.19 -1.30
CA ASP A 28 13.91 -10.47 -1.88
C ASP A 28 13.16 -10.73 -3.21
N ASN A 29 13.23 -11.95 -3.71
CA ASN A 29 12.65 -12.36 -4.99
C ASN A 29 11.10 -12.33 -5.06
N ILE A 30 10.39 -12.29 -3.92
CA ILE A 30 8.92 -12.34 -3.89
C ILE A 30 8.37 -10.91 -3.82
N HIS A 31 7.45 -10.60 -4.75
CA HIS A 31 6.81 -9.30 -4.85
C HIS A 31 5.31 -9.51 -5.09
N TYR A 32 4.48 -8.99 -4.18
CA TYR A 32 3.06 -8.85 -4.41
C TYR A 32 2.83 -7.58 -5.23
N ALA A 33 2.00 -7.69 -6.26
CA ALA A 33 1.70 -6.58 -7.16
C ALA A 33 0.20 -6.33 -7.20
N VAL A 34 -0.20 -5.11 -6.88
CA VAL A 34 -1.59 -4.64 -6.97
C VAL A 34 -1.60 -3.53 -8.01
N PRO A 35 -2.07 -3.78 -9.26
CA PRO A 35 -2.31 -2.69 -10.21
C PRO A 35 -3.53 -1.88 -9.74
N ASN A 36 -3.46 -0.55 -9.84
CA ASN A 36 -4.63 0.28 -9.65
C ASN A 36 -5.65 -0.01 -10.75
N ASP A 37 -6.93 -0.17 -10.39
CA ASP A 37 -7.99 -0.37 -11.38
C ASP A 37 -8.30 0.90 -12.18
N TYR A 38 -7.86 2.06 -11.69
CA TYR A 38 -8.29 3.38 -12.16
C TYR A 38 -7.10 4.26 -12.57
N LEU A 39 -7.35 5.13 -13.55
CA LEU A 39 -6.48 6.27 -13.83
C LEU A 39 -6.75 7.37 -12.81
N ILE A 40 -5.67 7.87 -12.21
CA ILE A 40 -5.71 8.84 -11.12
C ILE A 40 -5.11 10.16 -11.56
N CYS A 41 -5.72 11.28 -11.18
CA CYS A 41 -5.15 12.62 -11.32
C CYS A 41 -5.45 13.43 -10.06
N SER A 42 -4.44 13.84 -9.29
CA SER A 42 -4.64 14.73 -8.13
C SER A 42 -5.73 14.26 -7.13
N GLY A 43 -5.81 12.96 -6.86
CA GLY A 43 -6.79 12.37 -5.94
C GLY A 43 -8.19 12.13 -6.51
N ILE A 44 -8.40 12.35 -7.81
CA ILE A 44 -9.64 11.98 -8.52
C ILE A 44 -9.42 10.85 -9.52
N SER A 45 -10.51 10.25 -9.96
CA SER A 45 -10.58 9.32 -11.08
C SER A 45 -11.70 9.64 -12.05
N GLU A 46 -11.87 8.80 -13.07
CA GLU A 46 -12.98 8.90 -14.02
C GLU A 46 -14.38 8.65 -13.40
N PHE A 47 -14.44 8.15 -12.16
CA PHE A 47 -15.70 7.94 -11.43
C PHE A 47 -16.22 9.22 -10.77
N ASP A 48 -15.34 10.20 -10.56
CA ASP A 48 -15.71 11.49 -10.00
C ASP A 48 -16.40 12.38 -11.04
N PRO A 49 -17.38 13.21 -10.66
CA PRO A 49 -18.02 14.15 -11.58
C PRO A 49 -17.00 15.09 -12.21
N VAL A 50 -17.09 15.30 -13.53
CA VAL A 50 -16.14 16.13 -14.29
C VAL A 50 -16.08 17.57 -13.76
N GLU A 51 -17.17 18.09 -13.22
CA GLU A 51 -17.23 19.39 -12.57
C GLU A 51 -16.35 19.52 -11.31
N ASP A 52 -16.02 18.40 -10.67
CA ASP A 52 -15.18 18.35 -9.48
C ASP A 52 -13.69 18.13 -9.83
N TRP A 53 -13.37 17.89 -11.10
CA TRP A 53 -12.02 17.62 -11.54
C TRP A 53 -11.10 18.84 -11.37
N PRO A 54 -9.92 18.68 -10.74
CA PRO A 54 -8.91 19.72 -10.69
C PRO A 54 -8.53 20.23 -12.08
N SER A 55 -8.24 21.53 -12.21
CA SER A 55 -7.97 22.15 -13.51
C SER A 55 -6.76 21.55 -14.25
N ASN A 56 -5.80 21.00 -13.49
CA ASN A 56 -4.63 20.30 -14.01
C ASN A 56 -4.95 18.89 -14.53
N CYS A 57 -6.18 18.38 -14.36
CA CYS A 57 -6.64 17.13 -14.97
C CYS A 57 -7.32 17.34 -16.34
N GLY A 58 -7.59 18.60 -16.72
CA GLY A 58 -8.13 18.94 -18.04
C GLY A 58 -9.42 18.20 -18.39
N THR A 59 -9.51 17.69 -19.61
CA THR A 59 -10.64 16.88 -20.07
C THR A 59 -10.41 15.36 -19.97
N GLY A 60 -9.43 14.91 -19.17
CA GLY A 60 -9.07 13.51 -19.01
C GLY A 60 -7.71 13.14 -19.63
N PHE A 61 -7.39 11.85 -19.65
CA PHE A 61 -6.09 11.33 -20.09
C PHE A 61 -5.73 11.64 -21.56
N GLU A 62 -6.73 11.91 -22.41
CA GLU A 62 -6.53 12.30 -23.82
C GLU A 62 -6.29 13.81 -24.00
N ASP A 63 -6.38 14.61 -22.94
CA ASP A 63 -6.15 16.06 -23.02
C ASP A 63 -4.70 16.32 -23.50
N PRO A 64 -4.52 17.12 -24.56
CA PRO A 64 -3.21 17.32 -25.17
C PRO A 64 -2.21 18.09 -24.29
N ILE A 65 -2.68 18.74 -23.22
CA ILE A 65 -1.86 19.52 -22.29
C ILE A 65 -1.81 18.82 -20.93
N PHE A 66 -2.97 18.37 -20.43
CA PHE A 66 -3.13 17.86 -19.07
C PHE A 66 -3.25 16.34 -18.98
N GLY A 67 -3.31 15.62 -20.10
CA GLY A 67 -3.34 14.16 -20.13
C GLY A 67 -2.13 13.52 -19.46
N ILE A 68 -1.00 14.23 -19.46
CA ILE A 68 0.22 13.87 -18.72
C ILE A 68 0.04 13.85 -17.19
N ASN A 69 -1.07 14.30 -16.62
CA ASN A 69 -1.29 14.23 -15.17
C ASN A 69 -2.12 13.02 -14.75
N TRP A 70 -2.66 12.27 -15.71
CA TRP A 70 -3.40 11.04 -15.46
C TRP A 70 -2.45 9.85 -15.41
N ARG A 71 -2.44 9.16 -14.28
CA ARG A 71 -1.46 8.12 -13.97
C ARG A 71 -2.11 6.81 -13.58
N HIS A 72 -1.48 5.74 -14.04
CA HIS A 72 -1.77 4.39 -13.61
C HIS A 72 -0.61 3.91 -12.75
N TYR A 73 -0.92 3.41 -11.56
CA TYR A 73 0.08 2.95 -10.61
C TYR A 73 0.00 1.44 -10.41
N THR A 74 1.14 0.84 -10.13
CA THR A 74 1.24 -0.51 -9.58
C THR A 74 1.95 -0.44 -8.24
N TYR A 75 1.32 -1.00 -7.22
CA TYR A 75 1.85 -1.07 -5.87
C TYR A 75 2.60 -2.39 -5.71
N ILE A 76 3.89 -2.30 -5.37
CA ILE A 76 4.77 -3.44 -5.20
C ILE A 76 5.12 -3.59 -3.72
N ALA A 77 4.74 -4.72 -3.16
CA ALA A 77 5.01 -5.11 -1.79
C ALA A 77 6.07 -6.23 -1.79
N PRO A 78 7.35 -5.91 -1.53
CA PRO A 78 8.38 -6.94 -1.41
C PRO A 78 8.15 -7.80 -0.16
N GLU A 79 8.35 -9.11 -0.30
CA GLU A 79 8.43 -10.05 0.81
C GLU A 79 9.87 -10.54 0.96
N TYR A 80 10.38 -10.43 2.19
CA TYR A 80 11.65 -11.05 2.58
C TYR A 80 11.38 -12.38 3.28
N GLY A 81 12.19 -13.41 3.02
CA GLY A 81 12.03 -14.71 3.69
C GLY A 81 12.59 -14.78 5.11
N SER A 82 13.02 -13.65 5.70
CA SER A 82 13.76 -13.65 6.96
C SER A 82 13.45 -12.42 7.84
N ASN A 83 13.13 -12.65 9.10
CA ASN A 83 12.56 -11.64 10.00
C ASN A 83 13.47 -10.47 10.39
N GLU A 84 14.75 -10.50 10.01
CA GLU A 84 15.70 -9.52 10.52
C GLU A 84 15.47 -8.10 9.97
N ASN A 85 14.84 -7.97 8.80
CA ASN A 85 14.72 -6.71 8.05
C ASN A 85 13.35 -6.50 7.40
N HIS A 86 12.25 -7.02 7.98
CA HIS A 86 10.92 -6.76 7.40
C HIS A 86 10.48 -5.33 7.67
N THR A 87 10.04 -4.67 6.61
CA THR A 87 9.80 -3.22 6.61
C THR A 87 8.35 -2.86 6.37
N GLY A 88 7.57 -3.79 5.81
CA GLY A 88 6.24 -3.50 5.28
C GLY A 88 6.31 -2.40 4.22
N TYR A 89 7.39 -2.37 3.41
CA TYR A 89 7.47 -1.42 2.32
C TYR A 89 6.37 -1.69 1.29
N ILE A 90 5.84 -0.61 0.74
CA ILE A 90 4.99 -0.60 -0.44
C ILE A 90 5.58 0.44 -1.37
N TRP A 91 5.94 0.01 -2.57
CA TRP A 91 6.54 0.85 -3.59
C TRP A 91 5.49 1.19 -4.63
N THR A 92 5.35 2.48 -4.91
CA THR A 92 4.43 2.94 -5.94
C THR A 92 5.21 3.16 -7.21
N ILE A 93 4.87 2.36 -8.22
CA ILE A 93 5.48 2.38 -9.54
C ILE A 93 4.49 3.01 -10.51
N ASP A 94 4.91 4.05 -11.22
CA ASP A 94 4.19 4.52 -12.40
C ASP A 94 4.28 3.44 -13.47
N THR A 95 3.12 2.94 -13.89
CA THR A 95 2.96 1.93 -14.93
C THR A 95 2.04 2.42 -16.04
N THR A 96 1.88 3.74 -16.17
CA THR A 96 1.05 4.39 -17.20
C THR A 96 1.49 3.98 -18.60
N ASP A 97 2.80 4.03 -18.86
CA ASP A 97 3.41 3.31 -19.97
C ASP A 97 4.06 2.03 -19.42
N PRO A 98 3.48 0.84 -19.65
CA PRO A 98 4.07 -0.40 -19.17
C PRO A 98 5.42 -0.70 -19.81
N ALA A 99 5.80 -0.07 -20.93
CA ALA A 99 7.14 -0.23 -21.48
C ALA A 99 8.22 0.56 -20.71
N LEU A 100 7.82 1.56 -19.93
CA LEU A 100 8.70 2.50 -19.22
C LEU A 100 8.27 2.71 -17.76
N PRO A 101 8.16 1.66 -16.93
CA PRO A 101 7.75 1.83 -15.54
C PRO A 101 8.84 2.49 -14.70
N PHE A 102 8.46 3.30 -13.71
CA PHE A 102 9.42 3.91 -12.80
C PHE A 102 8.88 4.19 -11.39
N LEU A 103 9.77 4.17 -10.40
CA LEU A 103 9.43 4.44 -9.00
C LEU A 103 9.02 5.91 -8.80
N VAL A 104 7.91 6.13 -8.09
CA VAL A 104 7.40 7.47 -7.76
C VAL A 104 7.17 7.71 -6.26
N SER A 105 6.95 6.66 -5.47
CA SER A 105 6.83 6.76 -4.01
C SER A 105 7.25 5.48 -3.31
N LYS A 106 7.60 5.59 -2.02
CA LYS A 106 7.84 4.49 -1.10
C LYS A 106 7.11 4.78 0.21
N TRP A 107 6.19 3.90 0.58
CA TRP A 107 5.59 3.87 1.91
C TRP A 107 6.19 2.74 2.72
N LYS A 108 6.29 2.91 4.04
CA LYS A 108 6.62 1.82 4.96
C LYS A 108 5.65 1.82 6.12
N LEU A 109 5.47 0.65 6.71
CA LEU A 109 4.70 0.50 7.93
C LEU A 109 5.16 1.53 9.00
N PRO A 110 4.27 2.39 9.52
CA PRO A 110 4.65 3.47 10.44
C PRO A 110 5.14 2.95 11.78
N GLY A 111 6.30 3.44 12.25
CA GLY A 111 6.87 3.09 13.56
C GLY A 111 8.35 2.73 13.49
N GLU A 112 8.91 2.41 14.65
CA GLU A 112 10.30 1.93 14.82
C GLU A 112 10.29 0.61 15.61
N GLY A 113 11.19 -0.31 15.26
CA GLY A 113 11.39 -1.57 15.95
C GLY A 113 12.58 -1.53 16.92
N MET A 114 12.56 -2.38 17.95
CA MET A 114 13.61 -2.43 18.97
C MET A 114 14.37 -3.77 18.92
N LYS A 115 15.51 -3.84 18.22
CA LYS A 115 16.39 -5.03 18.19
C LYS A 115 17.45 -4.92 19.29
N GLY A 116 18.04 -6.02 19.76
CA GLY A 116 18.94 -6.07 20.93
C GLY A 116 20.15 -5.11 20.98
N ASN A 117 20.39 -4.30 19.94
CA ASN A 117 21.39 -3.23 19.84
C ASN A 117 20.80 -1.80 19.77
N GLY A 118 19.48 -1.59 19.79
CA GLY A 118 18.84 -0.27 19.78
C GLY A 118 17.56 -0.18 18.96
N SER A 119 17.05 1.04 18.79
CA SER A 119 15.93 1.36 17.89
C SER A 119 16.40 1.27 16.44
N HIS A 120 15.54 0.73 15.57
CA HIS A 120 15.72 0.66 14.12
C HIS A 120 14.52 1.29 13.42
N PRO A 121 14.73 1.93 12.27
CA PRO A 121 13.65 2.56 11.51
C PRO A 121 12.66 1.57 10.89
N GLN A 122 12.97 0.26 10.94
CA GLN A 122 12.11 -0.84 10.51
C GLN A 122 11.42 -1.47 11.72
N HIS A 123 10.19 -1.94 11.54
CA HIS A 123 9.54 -2.76 12.56
C HIS A 123 10.30 -4.06 12.78
N TRP A 124 10.52 -4.41 14.04
CA TRP A 124 11.18 -5.66 14.42
C TRP A 124 10.42 -6.27 15.59
N ILE A 125 9.97 -7.52 15.43
CA ILE A 125 9.42 -8.32 16.53
C ILE A 125 10.34 -9.51 16.79
N PRO A 126 10.77 -9.73 18.05
CA PRO A 126 11.50 -10.93 18.44
C PRO A 126 10.68 -12.20 18.15
N GLY A 127 11.32 -13.31 17.78
CA GLY A 127 10.66 -14.61 17.65
C GLY A 127 10.33 -15.03 16.22
N GLY A 128 10.63 -14.19 15.24
CA GLY A 128 10.62 -14.59 13.84
C GLY A 128 9.32 -14.29 13.09
N TYR A 129 8.74 -13.12 13.35
CA TYR A 129 7.52 -12.65 12.69
C TYR A 129 7.79 -11.81 11.44
N ILE A 130 6.85 -11.92 10.50
CA ILE A 130 6.90 -11.31 9.16
C ILE A 130 5.85 -10.21 9.07
N PHE A 131 6.24 -8.99 8.65
CA PHE A 131 5.31 -7.88 8.36
C PHE A 131 5.04 -7.74 6.85
N SER A 132 4.85 -8.86 6.16
CA SER A 132 4.69 -8.85 4.71
C SER A 132 3.26 -8.40 4.33
N PRO A 133 3.10 -7.48 3.36
CA PRO A 133 1.82 -7.18 2.77
C PRO A 133 1.43 -8.35 1.87
N HIS A 134 0.24 -8.93 2.08
CA HIS A 134 -0.10 -10.20 1.43
C HIS A 134 -1.34 -10.15 0.53
N ASN A 135 -2.21 -9.18 0.77
CA ASN A 135 -3.30 -8.83 -0.12
C ASN A 135 -3.53 -7.34 -0.07
N GLY A 136 -4.00 -6.80 -1.18
CA GLY A 136 -4.41 -5.41 -1.27
C GLY A 136 -5.39 -5.20 -2.41
N ASP A 137 -6.11 -4.09 -2.32
CA ASP A 137 -7.14 -3.69 -3.28
C ASP A 137 -7.19 -2.17 -3.38
N THR A 138 -7.81 -1.65 -4.43
CA THR A 138 -7.70 -0.24 -4.81
C THR A 138 -9.05 0.46 -4.81
N GLY A 139 -9.08 1.66 -4.24
CA GLY A 139 -10.21 2.58 -4.29
C GLY A 139 -10.10 3.56 -5.46
N PRO A 140 -11.21 4.22 -5.85
CA PRO A 140 -11.25 5.09 -7.01
C PRO A 140 -10.37 6.34 -6.86
N SER A 141 -10.21 6.90 -5.66
CA SER A 141 -9.51 8.18 -5.46
C SER A 141 -7.99 8.05 -5.30
N GLY A 142 -7.39 6.96 -5.78
CA GLY A 142 -5.98 6.66 -5.53
C GLY A 142 -5.73 6.11 -4.11
N HIS A 143 -6.79 5.75 -3.40
CA HIS A 143 -6.69 5.02 -2.15
C HIS A 143 -6.27 3.58 -2.40
N VAL A 144 -5.46 3.04 -1.50
CA VAL A 144 -5.06 1.64 -1.55
C VAL A 144 -5.14 1.05 -0.17
N TYR A 145 -5.67 -0.16 -0.14
CA TYR A 145 -5.95 -0.92 1.06
C TYR A 145 -5.09 -2.17 1.05
N TYR A 146 -4.44 -2.49 2.17
CA TYR A 146 -3.60 -3.69 2.24
C TYR A 146 -3.64 -4.31 3.62
N THR A 147 -3.54 -5.63 3.66
CA THR A 147 -3.31 -6.36 4.89
C THR A 147 -1.85 -6.73 5.03
N HIS A 148 -1.31 -6.46 6.21
CA HIS A 148 0.01 -6.92 6.62
C HIS A 148 -0.15 -8.02 7.64
N TYR A 149 0.64 -9.07 7.47
CA TYR A 149 0.83 -10.04 8.54
C TYR A 149 1.28 -9.34 9.81
N HIS A 150 0.63 -9.65 10.93
CA HIS A 150 0.99 -9.16 12.26
C HIS A 150 0.90 -7.63 12.45
N ALA A 151 0.37 -6.89 11.47
CA ALA A 151 0.28 -5.43 11.50
C ALA A 151 -1.07 -4.87 11.08
N GLY A 152 -2.07 -5.71 10.82
CA GLY A 152 -3.44 -5.29 10.54
C GLY A 152 -3.67 -4.83 9.10
N ALA A 153 -4.79 -4.14 8.88
CA ALA A 153 -5.15 -3.54 7.60
C ALA A 153 -4.84 -2.03 7.60
N TRP A 154 -4.32 -1.54 6.48
CA TRP A 154 -3.90 -0.14 6.30
C TRP A 154 -4.57 0.45 5.07
N ALA A 155 -4.96 1.72 5.18
CA ALA A 155 -5.43 2.54 4.08
C ALA A 155 -4.42 3.67 3.86
N THR A 156 -3.98 3.84 2.61
CA THR A 156 -3.04 4.88 2.21
C THR A 156 -3.52 5.62 0.97
N ASP A 157 -3.20 6.91 0.90
CA ASP A 157 -3.49 7.77 -0.24
C ASP A 157 -2.26 7.90 -1.15
N HIS A 158 -2.47 7.55 -2.42
CA HIS A 158 -1.50 7.64 -3.51
C HIS A 158 -1.95 8.65 -4.59
N GLY A 159 -3.12 9.27 -4.42
CA GLY A 159 -3.73 10.12 -5.42
C GLY A 159 -3.00 11.43 -5.68
N GLN A 160 -2.23 11.91 -4.70
CA GLN A 160 -1.43 13.14 -4.80
C GLN A 160 0.01 12.88 -5.29
N ILE A 161 0.39 11.63 -5.54
CA ILE A 161 1.79 11.28 -5.85
C ILE A 161 2.33 12.09 -7.03
N TRP A 162 1.57 12.20 -8.12
CA TRP A 162 2.05 12.91 -9.31
C TRP A 162 2.36 14.39 -9.05
N ASP A 163 1.56 15.02 -8.20
CA ASP A 163 1.67 16.44 -7.86
C ASP A 163 2.81 16.71 -6.85
N GLU A 164 3.10 15.74 -5.99
CA GLU A 164 4.08 15.86 -4.92
C GLU A 164 5.51 15.46 -5.33
N ILE A 165 5.69 14.81 -6.49
CA ILE A 165 7.02 14.53 -7.05
C ILE A 165 7.77 15.84 -7.30
N VAL A 166 9.00 15.94 -6.79
CA VAL A 166 9.89 17.05 -7.14
C VAL A 166 10.77 16.64 -8.31
N TRP A 167 10.43 17.13 -9.49
CA TRP A 167 11.18 16.92 -10.73
C TRP A 167 12.45 17.78 -10.78
N GLU A 168 13.56 17.26 -11.33
CA GLU A 168 14.83 17.98 -11.45
C GLU A 168 14.70 19.33 -12.18
N ASN A 169 13.88 19.36 -13.24
CA ASN A 169 13.64 20.55 -14.05
C ASN A 169 12.36 21.30 -13.64
N GLY A 170 11.72 20.89 -12.53
CA GLY A 170 10.50 21.50 -12.00
C GLY A 170 9.25 21.25 -12.84
N GLN A 171 9.28 20.31 -13.80
CA GLN A 171 8.15 19.90 -14.63
C GLN A 171 8.17 18.38 -14.83
N PRO A 172 7.01 17.73 -15.04
CA PRO A 172 6.97 16.29 -15.24
C PRO A 172 7.70 15.80 -16.50
N GLU A 173 8.52 14.76 -16.34
CA GLU A 173 9.33 14.15 -17.41
C GLU A 173 9.26 12.60 -17.34
N PRO A 174 8.09 11.98 -17.58
CA PRO A 174 7.91 10.53 -17.47
C PRO A 174 8.85 9.73 -18.37
N GLU A 175 9.31 10.29 -19.49
CA GLU A 175 10.13 9.56 -20.47
C GLU A 175 11.57 9.33 -19.99
N ARG A 176 12.00 10.13 -19.01
CA ARG A 176 13.24 9.91 -18.26
C ARG A 176 13.00 9.10 -16.98
N GLY A 177 11.75 8.89 -16.60
CA GLY A 177 11.33 8.14 -15.42
C GLY A 177 12.01 8.58 -14.13
N PHE A 178 12.43 7.62 -13.32
CA PHE A 178 13.04 7.84 -12.00
C PHE A 178 14.24 8.81 -12.03
N GLN A 179 15.06 8.83 -13.09
CA GLN A 179 16.20 9.76 -13.17
C GLN A 179 15.82 11.22 -13.44
N ALA A 180 14.55 11.54 -13.64
CA ALA A 180 14.06 12.92 -13.64
C ALA A 180 13.53 13.38 -12.28
N ILE A 181 13.48 12.48 -11.29
CA ILE A 181 12.96 12.76 -9.96
C ILE A 181 14.10 13.12 -9.01
N SER A 182 14.03 14.31 -8.43
CA SER A 182 14.95 14.76 -7.38
C SER A 182 14.47 14.41 -5.97
N GLN A 183 13.16 14.25 -5.79
CA GLN A 183 12.54 13.77 -4.55
C GLN A 183 11.26 12.99 -4.88
N LEU A 184 11.16 11.77 -4.35
CA LEU A 184 9.93 10.95 -4.43
C LEU A 184 8.78 11.63 -3.69
N ALA A 185 7.55 11.35 -4.12
CA ALA A 185 6.35 11.80 -3.42
C ALA A 185 6.14 11.05 -2.10
N GLU A 186 5.43 11.69 -1.17
CA GLU A 186 4.99 11.04 0.06
C GLU A 186 3.72 10.22 -0.22
N THR A 187 3.65 9.02 0.37
CA THR A 187 2.39 8.27 0.45
C THR A 187 1.80 8.53 1.83
N HIS A 188 0.57 9.02 1.89
CA HIS A 188 -0.05 9.41 3.15
C HIS A 188 -0.80 8.24 3.78
N THR A 189 -0.62 8.03 5.08
CA THR A 189 -1.45 7.06 5.82
C THR A 189 -2.74 7.75 6.22
N ILE A 190 -3.87 7.26 5.72
CA ILE A 190 -5.19 7.88 5.92
C ILE A 190 -6.08 7.06 6.86
N GLY A 191 -5.75 5.78 7.07
CA GLY A 191 -6.48 4.96 8.02
C GLY A 191 -5.75 3.66 8.34
N TYR A 192 -6.15 3.03 9.45
CA TYR A 192 -5.73 1.68 9.79
C TYR A 192 -6.80 0.99 10.63
N PHE A 193 -6.85 -0.33 10.52
CA PHE A 193 -7.65 -1.20 11.35
C PHE A 193 -6.73 -2.28 11.94
N LEU A 194 -6.62 -2.27 13.26
CA LEU A 194 -6.04 -3.37 14.00
C LEU A 194 -7.21 -4.18 14.56
N PRO A 195 -7.35 -5.47 14.23
CA PRO A 195 -8.40 -6.27 14.83
C PRO A 195 -8.14 -6.33 16.34
N ALA A 196 -9.04 -5.70 17.08
CA ALA A 196 -9.22 -6.00 18.49
C ALA A 196 -9.77 -7.42 18.58
N GLY A 197 -9.28 -8.19 19.56
CA GLY A 197 -9.86 -9.50 19.81
C GLY A 197 -11.36 -9.39 20.07
N PRO A 198 -12.15 -10.44 19.79
CA PRO A 198 -13.60 -10.33 19.80
C PRO A 198 -14.13 -9.85 21.16
N PRO A 199 -15.10 -8.92 21.19
CA PRO A 199 -15.55 -8.28 22.43
C PRO A 199 -16.29 -9.22 23.38
N TRP A 200 -16.70 -10.41 22.92
CA TRP A 200 -17.26 -11.47 23.77
C TRP A 200 -16.18 -12.25 24.54
N ILE A 201 -14.91 -11.86 24.43
CA ILE A 201 -13.78 -12.45 25.13
C ILE A 201 -13.09 -11.35 25.96
N ASP A 202 -13.32 -11.37 27.27
CA ASP A 202 -12.84 -10.34 28.22
C ASP A 202 -11.32 -10.09 28.18
N ASN A 203 -10.54 -11.13 27.88
CA ASN A 203 -9.09 -11.06 27.72
C ASN A 203 -8.71 -11.84 26.47
N ALA A 204 -9.12 -11.30 25.32
CA ALA A 204 -8.92 -11.94 24.04
C ALA A 204 -7.44 -12.23 23.76
N SER A 205 -6.52 -11.37 24.20
CA SER A 205 -5.09 -11.60 24.09
C SER A 205 -4.64 -12.86 24.82
N ASP A 206 -5.11 -13.13 26.04
CA ASP A 206 -4.69 -14.33 26.77
C ASP A 206 -5.45 -15.59 26.30
N VAL A 207 -6.76 -15.45 26.02
CA VAL A 207 -7.64 -16.58 25.65
C VAL A 207 -7.35 -17.08 24.24
N LEU A 208 -7.10 -16.15 23.31
CA LEU A 208 -6.64 -16.46 21.96
C LEU A 208 -5.11 -16.53 21.89
N GLY A 209 -4.41 -16.31 23.01
CA GLY A 209 -2.97 -16.49 23.20
C GLY A 209 -2.08 -15.63 22.29
N TYR A 210 -2.43 -14.37 22.06
CA TYR A 210 -1.76 -13.42 21.15
C TYR A 210 -0.23 -13.35 21.34
N ASP A 211 0.26 -13.64 22.55
CA ASP A 211 1.69 -13.64 22.91
C ASP A 211 2.44 -14.99 22.64
N MET A 212 1.76 -16.03 22.15
CA MET A 212 2.27 -17.41 22.08
C MET A 212 2.47 -17.96 20.65
N ALA A 213 2.62 -17.10 19.65
CA ALA A 213 2.61 -17.52 18.25
C ALA A 213 3.91 -18.22 17.78
N ASP A 214 3.82 -19.53 17.50
CA ASP A 214 4.77 -20.30 16.68
C ASP A 214 4.00 -21.30 15.81
N CYS A 215 3.55 -20.85 14.62
CA CYS A 215 3.37 -21.68 13.43
C CYS A 215 3.19 -20.79 12.19
N TRP A 216 3.85 -21.14 11.08
CA TRP A 216 3.83 -20.53 9.73
C TRP A 216 2.46 -20.05 9.18
N ALA A 217 1.33 -20.44 9.76
CA ALA A 217 0.02 -19.90 9.41
C ALA A 217 -0.80 -19.66 10.67
N SER A 218 -0.80 -18.40 11.15
CA SER A 218 -1.88 -17.87 11.98
C SER A 218 -2.21 -18.67 13.25
N CYS A 219 -1.26 -18.74 14.19
CA CYS A 219 -1.62 -19.34 15.45
C CYS A 219 -2.27 -18.33 16.41
N MET A 220 -1.81 -17.07 16.58
CA MET A 220 -2.41 -16.20 17.61
C MET A 220 -2.31 -14.65 17.44
N ILE A 221 -1.55 -14.05 16.52
CA ILE A 221 -1.60 -12.59 16.25
C ILE A 221 -2.49 -12.36 15.01
N PRO A 222 -3.21 -11.22 14.89
CA PRO A 222 -3.88 -10.82 13.64
C PRO A 222 -3.07 -11.15 12.40
N PHE A 223 -3.55 -12.15 11.68
CA PHE A 223 -2.98 -12.64 10.45
C PHE A 223 -4.03 -12.38 9.38
N ASP A 224 -4.14 -11.09 9.05
CA ASP A 224 -5.06 -10.60 8.03
C ASP A 224 -4.55 -11.09 6.67
N TRP A 225 -5.15 -12.19 6.23
CA TRP A 225 -4.76 -12.83 4.98
C TRP A 225 -5.40 -12.14 3.80
N GLY A 226 -6.71 -11.89 3.87
CA GLY A 226 -7.53 -11.44 2.74
C GLY A 226 -7.98 -10.02 2.92
N LEU A 227 -8.01 -9.29 1.81
CA LEU A 227 -8.59 -7.97 1.70
C LEU A 227 -9.36 -7.84 0.39
N GLN A 228 -10.51 -7.19 0.45
CA GLN A 228 -11.24 -6.76 -0.74
C GLN A 228 -11.95 -5.43 -0.47
N TYR A 229 -11.82 -4.50 -1.41
CA TYR A 229 -12.55 -3.25 -1.45
C TYR A 229 -13.87 -3.42 -2.22
N ASP A 230 -14.91 -2.78 -1.73
CA ASP A 230 -16.21 -2.66 -2.36
C ASP A 230 -16.45 -1.19 -2.72
N PRO A 231 -16.80 -0.85 -3.97
CA PRO A 231 -17.04 0.52 -4.43
C PRO A 231 -18.13 1.30 -3.68
N ARG A 232 -18.84 0.68 -2.74
CA ARG A 232 -19.75 1.34 -1.80
C ARG A 232 -19.04 1.90 -0.56
N GLY A 233 -17.71 1.81 -0.49
CA GLY A 233 -16.90 2.30 0.62
C GLY A 233 -16.60 1.28 1.72
N PHE A 234 -16.69 -0.02 1.41
CA PHE A 234 -16.41 -1.08 2.38
C PHE A 234 -15.10 -1.79 2.11
N VAL A 235 -14.38 -2.12 3.17
CA VAL A 235 -13.21 -2.99 3.13
C VAL A 235 -13.54 -4.25 3.92
N PHE A 236 -13.49 -5.39 3.22
CA PHE A 236 -13.63 -6.71 3.81
C PHE A 236 -12.23 -7.21 4.17
N VAL A 237 -11.97 -7.40 5.46
CA VAL A 237 -10.69 -7.91 5.98
C VAL A 237 -10.93 -9.29 6.56
N SER A 238 -10.20 -10.30 6.09
CA SER A 238 -10.28 -11.65 6.64
C SER A 238 -9.04 -11.99 7.45
N ASP A 239 -9.24 -12.22 8.74
CA ASP A 239 -8.26 -12.80 9.64
C ASP A 239 -8.43 -14.33 9.68
N MET A 240 -7.32 -15.06 9.68
CA MET A 240 -7.36 -16.53 9.66
C MET A 240 -7.97 -17.15 10.94
N VAL A 241 -8.04 -16.42 12.05
CA VAL A 241 -8.44 -16.96 13.36
C VAL A 241 -9.81 -16.45 13.80
N SER A 242 -10.04 -15.16 13.69
CA SER A 242 -11.16 -14.43 14.29
C SER A 242 -12.33 -14.19 13.32
N GLY A 243 -12.09 -14.24 12.01
CA GLY A 243 -13.13 -14.24 10.98
C GLY A 243 -13.01 -13.07 9.99
N VAL A 244 -14.16 -12.59 9.50
CA VAL A 244 -14.24 -11.50 8.52
C VAL A 244 -14.79 -10.24 9.19
N TYR A 245 -14.06 -9.15 9.02
CA TYR A 245 -14.41 -7.81 9.45
C TYR A 245 -14.87 -6.99 8.24
N VAL A 246 -15.89 -6.17 8.45
CA VAL A 246 -16.35 -5.18 7.46
C VAL A 246 -16.08 -3.81 8.07
N VAL A 247 -15.17 -3.08 7.43
CA VAL A 247 -14.80 -1.72 7.82
C VAL A 247 -15.37 -0.78 6.77
N GLN A 248 -16.01 0.31 7.20
CA GLN A 248 -16.42 1.39 6.29
C GLN A 248 -15.44 2.54 6.49
N PHE A 249 -14.88 3.05 5.40
CA PHE A 249 -13.92 4.15 5.42
C PHE A 249 -14.64 5.46 5.09
N ASP A 250 -14.39 6.51 5.87
CA ASP A 250 -15.17 7.75 5.81
C ASP A 250 -14.94 8.51 4.49
N GLU A 251 -13.72 8.46 3.97
CA GLU A 251 -13.32 9.17 2.75
C GLU A 251 -13.91 8.54 1.48
N ASP A 252 -14.15 7.22 1.48
CA ASP A 252 -14.78 6.48 0.38
C ASP A 252 -16.27 6.16 0.65
N TYR A 253 -16.86 6.83 1.64
CA TYR A 253 -18.23 6.57 2.08
C TYR A 253 -19.28 6.90 1.00
N ASP A 254 -20.06 5.89 0.59
CA ASP A 254 -21.27 6.12 -0.20
C ASP A 254 -22.50 6.29 0.74
N PRO A 255 -23.11 7.50 0.82
CA PRO A 255 -24.24 7.77 1.69
C PRO A 255 -25.51 6.95 1.37
N ARG A 256 -25.55 6.27 0.23
CA ARG A 256 -26.65 5.36 -0.14
C ARG A 256 -26.53 4.00 0.56
N PHE A 257 -25.34 3.66 1.06
CA PHE A 257 -25.01 2.37 1.65
C PHE A 257 -24.37 2.55 3.03
N ASP A 258 -25.10 3.17 3.95
CA ASP A 258 -24.69 3.23 5.36
C ASP A 258 -24.66 1.82 5.96
N TYR A 259 -23.53 1.44 6.56
CA TYR A 259 -23.46 0.28 7.42
C TYR A 259 -23.40 0.76 8.87
N PRO A 260 -24.56 0.86 9.55
CA PRO A 260 -24.59 1.41 10.88
C PRO A 260 -23.67 0.57 11.78
N PRO A 261 -22.82 1.20 12.60
CA PRO A 261 -21.93 0.46 13.47
C PRO A 261 -22.78 -0.49 14.30
N LEU A 262 -22.40 -1.78 14.29
CA LEU A 262 -23.10 -2.81 15.06
C LEU A 262 -23.05 -2.52 16.57
N TRP A 263 -22.16 -1.61 17.00
CA TRP A 263 -21.91 -1.25 18.38
C TRP A 263 -21.66 0.26 18.50
N SER A 264 -22.42 0.94 19.37
CA SER A 264 -22.04 2.26 19.89
C SER A 264 -21.22 2.06 21.16
N ILE A 265 -20.08 2.74 21.28
CA ILE A 265 -19.38 2.85 22.56
C ILE A 265 -20.26 3.74 23.45
N GLU A 266 -20.91 3.16 24.47
CA GLU A 266 -21.51 3.92 25.58
C GLU A 266 -20.45 4.28 26.64
#